data_AF-A0A8T2WXE6-F1
#
_entry.id   AF-A0A8T2WXE6-F1
#
_cell.length_a   1.000
_cell.length_b   1.000
_cell.length_c   1.000
_cell.angle_alpha   90.00
_cell.angle_beta   90.00
_cell.angle_gamma   90.00
#
_symmetry.space_group_name_H-M   'P 1'
#
loop_
_entity.id
_entity.type
_entity.pdbx_description
1 polymer ?
#
loop_
_entity_poly.entity_id
_entity_poly.type
_entity_poly.pdbx_seq_one_letter_code
_entity_poly.pdbx_strand_id
1 'polypeptide(L)'
;MDASLIQQPLTLPTGDMEIDNQLSVHYIVNAYKEAMENKEAELAEVITRRISKKIGPTGKIEEHLLYYSFKPLDKKTDYLIQESAKNFDRALEAFYKIFHDGMISHFTANSVILEAKPRDAEFLHIINFNMGEGMQWSSMIMALGRKQKELQAQQYYGHIPHYTTLKITAIKWKDEGSGHHVPSLRKFEETKRRLHDCANLFGLILEVERVELRDLTRKR
;
A
#
# COMPACT_ATOMS: atom_id res chain seq x y z
N MET A 1 -0.99 -19.94 -51.08
CA MET A 1 -0.33 -18.76 -50.51
C MET A 1 0.52 -19.27 -49.37
N ASP A 2 1.83 -19.28 -49.58
CA ASP A 2 2.81 -19.93 -48.73
C ASP A 2 3.29 -18.90 -47.69
N ALA A 3 3.00 -19.14 -46.42
CA ALA A 3 3.41 -18.25 -45.32
C ALA A 3 4.73 -18.76 -44.76
N SER A 4 5.83 -18.49 -45.48
CA SER A 4 7.17 -18.76 -44.98
C SER A 4 7.43 -17.85 -43.77
N LEU A 5 7.44 -18.45 -42.58
CA LEU A 5 7.95 -17.85 -41.35
C LEU A 5 9.41 -17.44 -41.60
N ILE A 6 9.64 -16.13 -41.73
CA ILE A 6 10.99 -15.56 -41.79
C ILE A 6 11.59 -15.75 -40.39
N GLN A 7 12.29 -16.86 -40.19
CA GLN A 7 13.18 -17.01 -39.04
C GLN A 7 14.27 -15.94 -39.18
N GLN A 8 14.22 -14.91 -38.35
CA GLN A 8 15.33 -13.99 -38.23
C GLN A 8 16.56 -14.79 -37.76
N PRO A 9 17.71 -14.69 -38.46
CA PRO A 9 18.91 -15.40 -38.07
C PRO A 9 19.34 -14.96 -36.67
N LEU A 10 19.57 -15.94 -35.79
CA LEU A 10 20.14 -15.68 -34.48
C LEU A 10 21.62 -15.32 -34.65
N THR A 11 21.93 -14.04 -34.86
CA THR A 11 23.31 -13.56 -34.95
C THR A 11 23.92 -13.58 -33.56
N LEU A 12 24.70 -14.63 -33.26
CA LEU A 12 25.47 -14.69 -32.02
C LEU A 12 26.62 -13.66 -32.08
N PRO A 13 26.76 -12.80 -31.08
CA PRO A 13 27.83 -11.80 -31.05
C PRO A 13 29.19 -12.47 -30.95
N THR A 14 30.09 -12.10 -31.85
CA THR A 14 31.51 -12.49 -31.86
C THR A 14 32.24 -11.82 -30.69
N GLY A 15 33.38 -12.37 -30.25
CA GLY A 15 34.09 -11.97 -29.03
C GLY A 15 34.46 -10.48 -28.88
N ASP A 16 34.39 -9.71 -29.96
CA ASP A 16 34.69 -8.26 -30.00
C ASP A 16 33.43 -7.37 -30.03
N MET A 17 32.22 -7.94 -30.02
CA MET A 17 30.97 -7.17 -29.95
C MET A 17 30.54 -6.99 -28.50
N GLU A 18 30.63 -5.75 -28.01
CA GLU A 18 29.99 -5.34 -26.76
C GLU A 18 28.47 -5.42 -26.95
N ILE A 19 27.85 -6.48 -26.42
CA ILE A 19 26.41 -6.60 -26.41
C ILE A 19 25.88 -5.54 -25.45
N ASP A 20 25.02 -4.65 -25.94
CA ASP A 20 24.28 -3.75 -25.08
C ASP A 20 23.62 -4.55 -23.94
N ASN A 21 23.93 -4.14 -22.71
CA ASN A 21 23.47 -4.82 -21.51
C ASN A 21 21.92 -4.87 -21.48
N GLN A 22 21.22 -3.85 -21.99
CA GLN A 22 19.75 -3.86 -22.04
C GLN A 22 19.20 -4.89 -23.03
N LEU A 23 19.72 -4.91 -24.27
CA LEU A 23 19.39 -5.94 -25.26
C LEU A 23 19.65 -7.36 -24.71
N SER A 24 20.76 -7.55 -24.02
CA SER A 24 21.11 -8.85 -23.45
C SER A 24 20.22 -9.27 -22.27
N VAL A 25 19.68 -8.32 -21.50
CA VAL A 25 18.67 -8.57 -20.45
C VAL A 25 17.33 -8.93 -21.08
N HIS A 26 16.93 -8.27 -22.16
CA HIS A 26 15.73 -8.60 -22.90
C HIS A 26 15.75 -10.04 -23.44
N TYR A 27 16.84 -10.45 -24.09
CA TYR A 27 16.97 -11.81 -24.62
C TYR A 27 16.89 -12.89 -23.54
N ILE A 28 17.55 -12.70 -22.39
CA ILE A 28 17.55 -13.71 -21.33
C ILE A 28 16.18 -13.84 -20.65
N VAL A 29 15.41 -12.77 -20.57
CA VAL A 29 14.01 -12.80 -20.07
C VAL A 29 13.10 -13.51 -21.06
N ASN A 30 13.27 -13.30 -22.36
CA ASN A 30 12.51 -14.04 -23.38
C ASN A 30 12.85 -15.53 -23.36
N ALA A 31 14.13 -15.90 -23.21
CA ALA A 31 14.53 -17.29 -23.07
C ALA A 31 13.93 -17.94 -21.81
N TYR A 32 13.83 -17.20 -20.70
CA TYR A 32 13.13 -17.69 -19.51
C TYR A 32 11.66 -17.97 -19.80
N LYS A 33 10.98 -17.03 -20.47
CA LYS A 33 9.57 -17.18 -20.85
C LYS A 33 9.36 -18.41 -21.73
N GLU A 34 10.19 -18.59 -22.76
CA GLU A 34 10.11 -19.74 -23.66
C GLU A 34 10.34 -21.07 -22.92
N ALA A 35 11.35 -21.15 -22.04
CA ALA A 35 11.59 -22.32 -21.21
C ALA A 35 10.38 -22.65 -20.30
N MET A 36 9.74 -21.63 -19.74
CA MET A 36 8.52 -21.79 -18.93
C MET A 36 7.33 -22.30 -19.77
N GLU A 37 7.13 -21.75 -20.98
CA GLU A 37 6.08 -22.17 -21.92
C GLU A 37 6.26 -23.63 -22.38
N ASN A 38 7.52 -24.04 -22.63
CA ASN A 38 7.88 -25.40 -23.02
C ASN A 38 7.96 -26.38 -21.83
N LYS A 39 7.71 -25.92 -20.60
CA LYS A 39 7.78 -26.72 -19.35
C LYS A 39 9.17 -27.29 -19.04
N GLU A 40 10.21 -26.60 -19.48
CA GLU A 40 11.61 -26.96 -19.27
C GLU A 40 12.12 -26.39 -17.94
N ALA A 41 11.71 -27.01 -16.83
CA ALA A 41 11.95 -26.50 -15.48
C ALA A 41 13.44 -26.31 -15.14
N GLU A 42 14.30 -27.25 -15.53
CA GLU A 42 15.75 -27.17 -15.30
C GLU A 42 16.38 -25.99 -16.06
N LEU A 43 15.94 -25.75 -17.30
CA LEU A 43 16.41 -24.62 -18.10
C LEU A 43 15.94 -23.29 -17.50
N ALA A 44 14.67 -23.20 -17.11
CA ALA A 44 14.11 -22.01 -16.47
C ALA A 44 14.84 -21.66 -15.15
N GLU A 45 15.24 -22.67 -14.37
CA GLU A 45 16.04 -22.48 -13.16
C GLU A 45 17.44 -21.94 -13.47
N VAL A 46 18.14 -22.52 -14.44
CA VAL A 46 19.47 -22.04 -14.87
C VAL A 46 19.39 -20.61 -15.39
N ILE A 47 18.38 -20.28 -16.18
CA ILE A 47 18.16 -18.93 -16.70
C ILE A 47 17.90 -17.95 -15.55
N THR A 48 17.04 -18.31 -14.58
CA THR A 48 16.79 -17.50 -13.37
C THR A 48 18.09 -17.17 -12.64
N ARG A 49 18.94 -18.18 -12.39
CA ARG A 49 20.25 -17.96 -11.74
C ARG A 49 21.16 -17.03 -12.54
N ARG A 50 21.09 -17.06 -13.87
CA ARG A 50 21.86 -16.12 -14.72
C ARG A 50 21.31 -14.70 -14.66
N ILE A 51 19.99 -14.55 -14.68
CA ILE A 51 19.32 -13.26 -14.53
C ILE A 51 19.75 -12.61 -13.21
N SER A 52 19.65 -13.32 -12.07
CA SER A 52 20.01 -12.79 -10.75
C SER A 52 21.49 -12.38 -10.61
N LYS A 53 22.39 -12.93 -11.44
CA LYS A 53 23.81 -12.55 -11.47
C LYS A 53 24.09 -11.31 -12.33
N LYS A 54 23.20 -11.00 -13.27
CA LYS A 54 23.39 -9.97 -14.28
C LYS A 54 22.77 -8.63 -13.88
N ILE A 55 21.64 -8.66 -13.18
CA ILE A 55 20.88 -7.47 -12.80
C ILE A 55 21.09 -7.11 -11.33
N GLY A 56 20.97 -5.83 -11.01
CA GLY A 56 21.15 -5.31 -9.66
C GLY A 56 20.06 -4.33 -9.22
N PRO A 57 19.97 -4.05 -7.89
CA PRO A 57 18.96 -3.15 -7.32
C PRO A 57 19.22 -1.67 -7.59
N THR A 58 20.36 -1.31 -8.20
CA THR A 58 20.76 0.06 -8.53
C THR A 58 20.81 0.31 -10.04
N GLY A 59 20.28 -0.63 -10.82
CA GLY A 59 20.23 -0.55 -12.28
C GLY A 59 19.16 0.41 -12.80
N LYS A 60 18.93 0.40 -14.11
CA LYS A 60 17.79 1.10 -14.71
C LYS A 60 16.46 0.46 -14.26
N ILE A 61 15.34 1.13 -14.48
CA ILE A 61 14.00 0.68 -14.04
C ILE A 61 13.71 -0.79 -14.39
N GLU A 62 14.05 -1.22 -15.61
CA GLU A 62 13.86 -2.61 -16.06
C GLU A 62 14.70 -3.61 -15.26
N GLU A 63 15.98 -3.31 -15.04
CA GLU A 63 16.87 -4.15 -14.24
C GLU A 63 16.41 -4.22 -12.78
N HIS A 64 15.90 -3.10 -12.26
CA HIS A 64 15.38 -3.01 -10.90
C HIS A 64 14.12 -3.87 -10.71
N LEU A 65 13.20 -3.82 -11.69
CA LEU A 65 11.99 -4.64 -11.71
C LEU A 65 12.33 -6.13 -11.79
N LEU A 66 13.22 -6.50 -12.72
CA LEU A 66 13.65 -7.88 -12.91
C LEU A 66 14.41 -8.38 -11.68
N TYR A 67 15.21 -7.51 -11.03
CA TYR A 67 15.99 -7.89 -9.86
C TYR A 67 15.06 -8.37 -8.75
N TYR A 68 14.00 -7.62 -8.45
CA TYR A 68 13.03 -8.05 -7.43
C TYR A 68 12.13 -9.20 -7.90
N SER A 69 11.87 -9.34 -9.19
CA SER A 69 11.07 -10.45 -9.75
C SER A 69 11.78 -11.81 -9.66
N PHE A 70 13.10 -11.83 -9.87
CA PHE A 70 13.92 -13.05 -9.89
C PHE A 70 14.78 -13.23 -8.63
N LYS A 71 14.55 -12.43 -7.59
CA LYS A 71 15.28 -12.54 -6.34
C LYS A 71 14.86 -13.82 -5.59
N PRO A 72 15.79 -14.72 -5.24
CA PRO A 72 15.46 -15.87 -4.41
C PRO A 72 14.93 -15.41 -3.05
N LEU A 73 13.80 -15.98 -2.61
CA LEU A 73 13.27 -15.82 -1.26
C LEU A 73 14.09 -16.73 -0.32
N ASP A 74 15.29 -16.30 0.06
CA ASP A 74 16.15 -17.00 1.03
C ASP A 74 16.10 -16.32 2.42
N LYS A 75 16.86 -16.85 3.40
CA LYS A 75 16.99 -16.30 4.76
C LYS A 75 17.47 -14.83 4.80
N LYS A 76 18.04 -14.30 3.72
CA LYS A 76 18.42 -12.88 3.60
C LYS A 76 17.18 -11.99 3.51
N THR A 77 16.05 -12.55 3.07
CA THR A 77 14.74 -11.90 3.03
C THR A 77 14.25 -11.53 4.42
N ASP A 78 14.45 -12.38 5.43
CA ASP A 78 14.05 -12.09 6.81
C ASP A 78 14.77 -10.87 7.39
N TYR A 79 16.09 -10.77 7.14
CA TYR A 79 16.88 -9.61 7.54
C TYR A 79 16.39 -8.33 6.84
N LEU A 80 16.13 -8.39 5.54
CA LEU A 80 15.64 -7.22 4.79
C LEU A 80 14.24 -6.80 5.23
N ILE A 81 13.35 -7.75 5.54
CA ILE A 81 12.04 -7.46 6.12
C ILE A 81 12.22 -6.75 7.47
N GLN A 82 13.09 -7.26 8.34
CA GLN A 82 13.33 -6.66 9.65
C GLN A 82 13.91 -5.24 9.54
N GLU A 83 14.91 -5.02 8.68
CA GLU A 83 15.49 -3.69 8.45
C GLU A 83 14.50 -2.73 7.77
N SER A 84 13.65 -3.23 6.87
CA SER A 84 12.60 -2.42 6.25
C SER A 84 11.57 -1.94 7.28
N ALA A 85 11.22 -2.80 8.25
CA ALA A 85 10.27 -2.44 9.30
C ALA A 85 10.79 -1.28 10.18
N LYS A 86 12.10 -1.18 10.40
CA LYS A 86 12.73 -0.06 11.13
C LYS A 86 12.65 1.26 10.38
N ASN A 87 12.59 1.20 9.05
CA ASN A 87 12.57 2.37 8.18
C ASN A 87 11.16 2.71 7.65
N PHE A 88 10.15 1.93 8.03
CA PHE A 88 8.79 2.03 7.49
C PHE A 88 8.22 3.44 7.59
N ASP A 89 8.26 4.05 8.79
CA ASP A 89 7.67 5.38 9.01
C ASP A 89 8.34 6.46 8.14
N ARG A 90 9.68 6.44 8.07
CA ARG A 90 10.46 7.37 7.23
C ARG A 90 10.21 7.16 5.74
N ALA A 91 10.11 5.90 5.31
CA ALA A 91 9.82 5.55 3.93
C ALA A 91 8.39 5.96 3.54
N LEU A 92 7.42 5.74 4.43
CA LEU A 92 6.03 6.17 4.24
C LEU A 92 5.92 7.69 4.17
N GLU A 93 6.60 8.40 5.06
CA GLU A 93 6.66 9.87 5.03
C GLU A 93 7.28 10.37 3.71
N ALA A 94 8.41 9.80 3.29
CA ALA A 94 9.03 10.15 2.02
C ALA A 94 8.11 9.84 0.83
N PHE A 95 7.41 8.70 0.87
CA PHE A 95 6.44 8.32 -0.17
C PHE A 95 5.33 9.37 -0.31
N TYR A 96 4.74 9.84 0.79
CA TYR A 96 3.70 10.88 0.76
C TYR A 96 4.24 12.26 0.38
N LYS A 97 5.54 12.54 0.58
CA LYS A 97 6.18 13.79 0.12
C LYS A 97 6.48 13.79 -1.38
N ILE A 98 6.83 12.63 -1.93
CA ILE A 98 7.22 12.49 -3.34
C ILE A 98 5.98 12.24 -4.21
N PHE A 99 5.09 11.37 -3.76
CA PHE A 99 3.88 10.95 -4.48
C PHE A 99 2.63 11.49 -3.79
N HIS A 100 1.83 12.23 -4.55
CA HIS A 100 0.63 12.90 -4.03
C HIS A 100 -0.60 11.99 -4.03
N ASP A 101 -0.56 10.83 -4.70
CA ASP A 101 -1.72 9.97 -4.92
C ASP A 101 -2.42 9.55 -3.63
N GLY A 102 -1.65 9.21 -2.60
CA GLY A 102 -2.19 8.87 -1.29
C GLY A 102 -2.93 10.04 -0.63
N MET A 103 -2.36 11.25 -0.69
CA MET A 103 -2.99 12.45 -0.14
C MET A 103 -4.25 12.85 -0.91
N ILE A 104 -4.19 12.81 -2.24
CA ILE A 104 -5.33 13.12 -3.12
C ILE A 104 -6.46 12.12 -2.86
N SER A 105 -6.14 10.84 -2.73
CA SER A 105 -7.12 9.79 -2.43
C SER A 105 -7.80 10.03 -1.08
N HIS A 106 -7.02 10.31 -0.03
CA HIS A 106 -7.56 10.61 1.30
C HIS A 106 -8.44 11.86 1.30
N PHE A 107 -7.98 12.94 0.67
CA PHE A 107 -8.74 14.17 0.56
C PHE A 107 -10.06 13.94 -0.20
N THR A 108 -9.99 13.29 -1.35
CA THR A 108 -11.17 13.03 -2.19
C THR A 108 -12.19 12.17 -1.45
N ALA A 109 -11.75 11.08 -0.82
CA ALA A 109 -12.62 10.21 -0.04
C ALA A 109 -13.26 10.95 1.14
N ASN A 110 -12.48 11.73 1.89
CA ASN A 110 -13.00 12.48 3.03
C ASN A 110 -14.00 13.56 2.59
N SER A 111 -13.71 14.28 1.51
CA SER A 111 -14.62 15.31 0.96
C SER A 111 -15.96 14.70 0.56
N VAL A 112 -15.94 13.59 -0.19
CA VAL A 112 -17.18 12.90 -0.60
C VAL A 112 -17.97 12.40 0.61
N ILE A 113 -17.32 11.83 1.62
CA ILE A 113 -17.99 11.40 2.86
C ILE A 113 -18.63 12.59 3.59
N LEU A 114 -17.90 13.71 3.71
CA LEU A 114 -18.39 14.91 4.39
C LEU A 114 -19.54 15.60 3.64
N GLU A 115 -19.53 15.56 2.32
CA GLU A 115 -20.61 16.06 1.46
C GLU A 115 -21.84 15.16 1.52
N ALA A 116 -21.65 13.84 1.56
CA ALA A 116 -22.75 12.87 1.66
C ALA A 116 -23.39 12.84 3.06
N LYS A 117 -22.68 13.27 4.11
CA LYS A 117 -23.20 13.30 5.47
C LYS A 117 -24.34 14.33 5.61
N PRO A 118 -25.53 13.94 6.08
CA PRO A 118 -26.61 14.89 6.39
C PRO A 118 -26.20 15.93 7.43
N ARG A 119 -26.76 17.14 7.32
CA ARG A 119 -26.40 18.29 8.17
C ARG A 119 -26.74 18.05 9.64
N ASP A 120 -27.85 17.39 9.88
CA ASP A 120 -28.44 17.04 11.17
C ASP A 120 -27.93 15.70 11.73
N ALA A 121 -27.12 14.95 10.96
CA ALA A 121 -26.57 13.69 11.46
C ALA A 121 -25.60 13.95 12.61
N GLU A 122 -25.94 13.51 13.81
CA GLU A 122 -25.07 13.57 15.00
C GLU A 122 -24.01 12.47 15.01
N PHE A 123 -24.18 11.44 14.17
CA PHE A 123 -23.33 10.26 14.14
C PHE A 123 -22.83 9.98 12.73
N LEU A 124 -21.51 9.80 12.58
CA LEU A 124 -20.88 9.35 11.35
C LEU A 124 -20.15 8.04 11.63
N HIS A 125 -20.62 6.94 11.03
CA HIS A 125 -19.98 5.62 11.13
C HIS A 125 -19.26 5.26 9.84
N ILE A 126 -17.96 5.05 9.94
CA ILE A 126 -17.10 4.68 8.81
C ILE A 126 -16.60 3.26 9.01
N ILE A 127 -16.83 2.41 8.01
CA ILE A 127 -16.24 1.07 7.94
C ILE A 127 -15.00 1.17 7.07
N ASN A 128 -13.83 0.89 7.65
CA ASN A 128 -12.55 1.04 6.98
C ASN A 128 -11.83 -0.29 6.80
N PHE A 129 -11.55 -0.65 5.55
CA PHE A 129 -10.89 -1.90 5.20
C PHE A 129 -9.36 -1.88 5.40
N ASN A 130 -8.76 -0.69 5.52
CA ASN A 130 -7.33 -0.54 5.77
C ASN A 130 -7.03 0.70 6.62
N MET A 131 -6.77 0.49 7.92
CA MET A 131 -6.48 1.59 8.85
C MET A 131 -5.10 2.23 8.64
N GLY A 132 -4.12 1.42 8.20
CA GLY A 132 -2.73 1.84 8.11
C GLY A 132 -2.26 2.62 9.35
N GLU A 133 -1.53 3.71 9.10
CA GLU A 133 -1.05 4.65 10.13
C GLU A 133 -2.09 5.72 10.53
N GLY A 134 -3.35 5.60 10.08
CA GLY A 134 -4.44 6.50 10.48
C GLY A 134 -4.44 7.89 9.83
N MET A 135 -3.54 8.17 8.88
CA MET A 135 -3.37 9.51 8.28
C MET A 135 -4.66 10.10 7.69
N GLN A 136 -5.46 9.30 6.97
CA GLN A 136 -6.75 9.71 6.43
C GLN A 136 -7.72 10.16 7.54
N TRP A 137 -7.72 9.43 8.65
CA TRP A 137 -8.68 9.66 9.74
C TRP A 137 -8.28 10.85 10.60
N SER A 138 -6.98 11.09 10.79
CA SER A 138 -6.50 12.32 11.41
C SER A 138 -6.99 13.55 10.65
N SER A 139 -6.93 13.55 9.31
CA SER A 139 -7.44 14.68 8.51
C SER A 139 -8.96 14.81 8.56
N MET A 140 -9.70 13.69 8.58
CA MET A 140 -11.15 13.68 8.78
C MET A 140 -11.54 14.28 10.14
N ILE A 141 -10.86 13.87 11.21
CA ILE A 141 -11.08 14.38 12.58
C ILE A 141 -10.87 15.90 12.61
N MET A 142 -9.77 16.39 12.02
CA MET A 142 -9.49 17.83 11.93
C MET A 142 -10.60 18.58 11.19
N ALA A 143 -11.08 18.05 10.06
CA ALA A 143 -12.13 18.67 9.27
C ALA A 143 -13.46 18.75 10.02
N LEU A 144 -13.90 17.63 10.62
CA LEU A 144 -15.12 17.57 11.43
C LEU A 144 -15.03 18.50 12.65
N GLY A 145 -13.91 18.46 13.35
CA GLY A 145 -13.67 19.29 14.53
C GLY A 145 -13.70 20.79 14.25
N ARG A 146 -13.11 21.22 13.14
CA ARG A 146 -13.17 22.64 12.70
C ARG A 146 -14.59 23.06 12.35
N LYS A 147 -15.30 22.25 11.54
CA LYS A 147 -16.69 22.52 11.16
C LYS A 147 -17.61 22.60 12.38
N GLN A 148 -17.40 21.74 13.39
CA GLN A 148 -18.14 21.80 14.65
C GLN A 148 -17.88 23.11 15.39
N LYS A 149 -16.62 23.54 15.52
CA LYS A 149 -16.27 24.82 16.16
C LYS A 149 -16.85 26.03 15.40
N GLU A 150 -16.84 26.00 14.08
CA GLU A 150 -17.44 27.05 13.24
C GLU A 150 -18.96 27.15 13.46
N LEU A 151 -19.66 26.02 13.46
CA LEU A 151 -21.10 25.98 13.74
C LEU A 151 -21.42 26.48 15.14
N GLN A 152 -20.62 26.10 16.14
CA GLN A 152 -20.76 26.59 17.52
C GLN A 152 -20.53 28.11 17.61
N ALA A 153 -19.55 28.65 16.88
CA ALA A 153 -19.27 30.09 16.86
C ALA A 153 -20.37 30.91 16.17
N GLN A 154 -21.05 30.32 15.18
CA GLN A 154 -22.15 30.97 14.44
C GLN A 154 -23.49 30.94 15.20
N GLN A 155 -23.65 30.04 16.18
CA GLN A 155 -24.88 29.90 16.96
C GLN A 155 -24.86 30.79 18.19
N TYR A 156 -25.30 32.05 18.03
CA TYR A 156 -25.28 33.06 19.09
C TYR A 156 -26.47 33.00 20.07
N TYR A 157 -27.50 32.17 19.87
CA TYR A 157 -28.63 32.05 20.80
C TYR A 157 -29.31 30.65 20.73
N GLY A 158 -29.32 29.92 21.85
CA GLY A 158 -30.44 29.05 22.24
C GLY A 158 -30.57 27.63 21.69
N HIS A 159 -29.67 27.12 20.84
CA HIS A 159 -29.75 25.73 20.34
C HIS A 159 -28.75 24.79 21.04
N ILE A 160 -29.18 23.55 21.30
CA ILE A 160 -28.37 22.48 21.91
C ILE A 160 -27.13 22.24 21.03
N PRO A 161 -25.91 22.19 21.62
CA PRO A 161 -24.69 21.94 20.86
C PRO A 161 -24.79 20.61 20.11
N HIS A 162 -24.74 20.67 18.78
CA HIS A 162 -24.65 19.49 17.94
C HIS A 162 -23.21 18.98 18.00
N TYR A 163 -23.01 17.88 18.72
CA TYR A 163 -21.75 17.14 18.69
C TYR A 163 -21.83 16.11 17.57
N THR A 164 -20.79 16.06 16.73
CA THR A 164 -20.63 14.91 15.83
C THR A 164 -19.81 13.84 16.53
N THR A 165 -20.40 12.65 16.67
CA THR A 165 -19.67 11.45 17.06
C THR A 165 -19.17 10.75 15.80
N LEU A 166 -17.86 10.54 15.73
CA LEU A 166 -17.22 9.77 14.68
C LEU A 166 -16.95 8.36 15.20
N LYS A 167 -17.52 7.35 14.54
CA LYS A 167 -17.18 5.95 14.77
C LYS A 167 -16.39 5.40 13.59
N ILE A 168 -15.26 4.75 13.86
CA ILE A 168 -14.45 4.06 12.87
C ILE A 168 -14.35 2.58 13.24
N THR A 169 -14.85 1.73 12.36
CA THR A 169 -14.72 0.28 12.47
C THR A 169 -13.68 -0.20 11.46
N ALA A 170 -12.48 -0.55 11.95
CA ALA A 170 -11.41 -1.09 11.13
C ALA A 170 -11.59 -2.60 10.91
N ILE A 171 -11.46 -3.04 9.66
CA ILE A 171 -11.57 -4.46 9.32
C ILE A 171 -10.22 -5.15 9.49
N LYS A 172 -10.22 -6.21 10.30
CA LYS A 172 -9.11 -7.13 10.48
C LYS A 172 -9.24 -8.28 9.48
N TRP A 173 -8.19 -8.48 8.71
CA TRP A 173 -8.06 -9.62 7.80
C TRP A 173 -7.41 -10.81 8.54
N LYS A 174 -7.83 -12.05 8.22
CA LYS A 174 -7.39 -13.26 8.96
C LYS A 174 -5.87 -13.51 8.92
N ASP A 175 -5.18 -13.01 7.89
CA ASP A 175 -3.80 -13.38 7.58
C ASP A 175 -2.74 -12.39 8.10
N GLU A 176 -3.11 -11.50 9.03
CA GLU A 176 -2.15 -10.58 9.68
C GLU A 176 -1.12 -11.29 10.60
N GLY A 177 -1.03 -12.63 10.57
CA GLY A 177 -0.29 -13.44 11.54
C GLY A 177 0.72 -14.46 10.99
N SER A 178 0.95 -14.55 9.68
CA SER A 178 1.76 -15.65 9.10
C SER A 178 3.21 -15.31 8.76
N GLY A 179 3.74 -14.12 9.08
CA GLY A 179 5.18 -13.87 8.89
C GLY A 179 5.71 -12.59 9.52
N HIS A 180 6.61 -12.73 10.50
CA HIS A 180 7.65 -11.79 10.94
C HIS A 180 7.36 -10.26 10.91
N HIS A 181 6.16 -9.83 11.27
CA HIS A 181 5.85 -8.42 11.50
C HIS A 181 5.49 -8.17 12.96
N VAL A 182 5.86 -6.98 13.46
CA VAL A 182 5.40 -6.42 14.74
C VAL A 182 3.91 -6.74 14.89
N PRO A 183 3.44 -7.32 16.01
CA PRO A 183 2.08 -7.84 16.09
C PRO A 183 1.10 -6.77 15.63
N SER A 184 0.34 -7.03 14.58
CA SER A 184 -0.54 -6.06 13.92
C SER A 184 -1.52 -5.37 14.89
N LEU A 185 -1.75 -6.00 16.04
CA LEU A 185 -2.49 -5.47 17.18
C LEU A 185 -1.79 -4.27 17.84
N ARG A 186 -0.48 -4.34 18.11
CA ARG A 186 0.26 -3.23 18.73
C ARG A 186 0.25 -1.99 17.85
N LYS A 187 0.40 -2.19 16.53
CA LYS A 187 0.30 -1.09 15.55
C LYS A 187 -1.10 -0.48 15.54
N PHE A 188 -2.15 -1.31 15.58
CA PHE A 188 -3.51 -0.82 15.63
C PHE A 188 -3.79 0.02 16.88
N GLU A 189 -3.42 -0.48 18.06
CA GLU A 189 -3.65 0.26 19.31
C GLU A 189 -2.89 1.59 19.34
N GLU A 190 -1.67 1.62 18.79
CA GLU A 190 -0.90 2.87 18.68
C GLU A 190 -1.55 3.87 17.71
N THR A 191 -2.03 3.41 16.56
CA THR A 191 -2.81 4.25 15.63
C THR A 191 -4.10 4.74 16.27
N LYS A 192 -4.84 3.86 16.97
CA LYS A 192 -6.06 4.21 17.69
C LYS A 192 -5.78 5.28 18.75
N ARG A 193 -4.72 5.13 19.54
CA ARG A 193 -4.29 6.12 20.55
C ARG A 193 -4.01 7.48 19.91
N ARG A 194 -3.19 7.52 18.85
CA ARG A 194 -2.89 8.77 18.11
C ARG A 194 -4.14 9.47 17.57
N LEU A 195 -5.15 8.71 17.14
CA LEU A 195 -6.41 9.26 16.66
C LEU A 195 -7.28 9.81 17.79
N HIS A 196 -7.32 9.14 18.95
CA HIS A 196 -7.98 9.68 20.14
C HIS A 196 -7.30 10.97 20.61
N ASP A 197 -5.96 11.01 20.65
CA ASP A 197 -5.21 12.22 20.99
C ASP A 197 -5.56 13.37 20.02
N CYS A 198 -5.64 13.08 18.72
CA CYS A 198 -6.08 14.04 17.70
C CYS A 198 -7.53 14.50 17.94
N ALA A 199 -8.48 13.59 18.15
CA ALA A 199 -9.88 13.92 18.37
C ALA A 199 -10.10 14.80 19.62
N ASN A 200 -9.36 14.50 20.69
CA ASN A 200 -9.40 15.28 21.93
C ASN A 200 -8.99 16.74 21.71
N LEU A 201 -7.96 17.00 20.89
CA LEU A 201 -7.53 18.38 20.55
C LEU A 201 -8.64 19.20 19.86
N PHE A 202 -9.56 18.52 19.18
CA PHE A 202 -10.66 19.16 18.46
C PHE A 202 -12.02 19.06 19.18
N GLY A 203 -12.09 18.39 20.33
CA GLY A 203 -13.34 18.17 21.06
C GLY A 203 -14.34 17.30 20.30
N LEU A 204 -13.84 16.38 19.47
CA LEU A 204 -14.64 15.42 18.71
C LEU A 204 -14.77 14.12 19.51
N ILE A 205 -15.99 13.57 19.60
CA ILE A 205 -16.21 12.26 20.22
C ILE A 205 -15.81 11.20 19.18
N LEU A 206 -14.79 10.40 19.51
CA LEU A 206 -14.26 9.35 18.63
C LEU A 206 -14.45 7.97 19.26
N GLU A 207 -15.06 7.05 18.50
CA GLU A 207 -15.09 5.62 18.78
C GLU A 207 -14.25 4.88 17.73
N VAL A 208 -13.27 4.07 18.16
CA VAL A 208 -12.50 3.22 17.24
C VAL A 208 -12.55 1.77 17.69
N GLU A 209 -13.07 0.90 16.83
CA GLU A 209 -13.10 -0.54 17.04
C GLU A 209 -12.44 -1.29 15.87
N ARG A 210 -11.98 -2.52 16.13
CA ARG A 210 -11.49 -3.44 15.12
C ARG A 210 -12.36 -4.68 15.14
N VAL A 211 -12.88 -5.07 13.97
CA VAL A 211 -13.74 -6.25 13.81
C VAL A 211 -13.20 -7.12 12.69
N GLU A 212 -13.43 -8.43 12.76
CA GLU A 212 -13.11 -9.29 11.64
C GLU A 212 -14.18 -9.21 10.55
N LEU A 213 -13.78 -9.34 9.28
CA LEU A 213 -14.72 -9.26 8.14
C LEU A 213 -15.92 -10.20 8.29
N ARG A 214 -15.70 -11.40 8.84
CA ARG A 214 -16.75 -12.40 9.06
C ARG A 214 -17.79 -11.99 10.11
N ASP A 215 -17.42 -11.08 11.02
CA ASP A 215 -18.32 -10.63 12.08
C ASP A 215 -19.15 -9.40 11.66
N LEU A 216 -18.87 -8.79 10.49
CA LEU A 216 -19.70 -7.72 9.93
C LEU A 216 -21.10 -8.20 9.51
N THR A 217 -21.25 -9.47 9.13
CA THR A 217 -22.53 -10.03 8.66
C THR A 217 -23.37 -10.62 9.80
N ARG A 218 -22.80 -10.72 11.00
CA ARG A 218 -23.55 -11.10 12.20
C ARG A 218 -24.35 -9.89 12.64
N LYS A 219 -25.66 -9.92 12.38
CA LYS A 219 -26.63 -8.88 12.75
C LYS A 219 -26.35 -8.37 14.16
N ARG A 220 -26.02 -7.07 14.27
CA ARG A 220 -26.13 -6.28 15.51
C ARG A 220 -27.59 -5.92 15.72
#